data_AF-A0A0F7IBT9-F1
#
_entry.id   AF-A0A0F7IBT9-F1
#
_cell.length_a   1.000
_cell.length_b   1.000
_cell.length_c   1.000
_cell.angle_alpha   90.00
_cell.angle_beta   90.00
_cell.angle_gamma   90.00
#
_symmetry.space_group_name_H-M   'P 1'
#
loop_
_entity.id
_entity.type
_entity.pdbx_description
1 polymer ?
#
loop_
_entity_poly.entity_id
_entity_poly.type
_entity_poly.pdbx_seq_one_letter_code
_entity_poly.pdbx_strand_id
1 'polypeptide(L)'
;MEKHNLKSGFSIYFADVHFEKQVYAFGSGLGFTSVIYAYSLGRDPEEAEKLALEKYDSDETKVKKVHVNLARSQDINRYTFPEQMAGFANAIQSHGIAVN
;
A
#
# COMPACT_ATOMS: atom_id res chain seq x y z
N MET A 1 19.32 5.42 6.32
CA MET A 1 18.06 5.00 5.69
C MET A 1 18.33 4.88 4.21
N GLU A 2 18.04 3.73 3.61
CA GLU A 2 18.13 3.58 2.15
C GLU A 2 17.10 4.50 1.50
N LYS A 3 17.48 5.20 0.43
CA LYS A 3 16.54 6.05 -0.30
C LYS A 3 15.85 5.21 -1.36
N HIS A 4 14.52 5.26 -1.39
CA HIS A 4 13.71 4.66 -2.43
C HIS A 4 13.34 5.70 -3.49
N ASN A 5 13.31 5.24 -4.74
CA ASN A 5 12.81 6.01 -5.87
C ASN A 5 11.59 5.31 -6.43
N LEU A 6 10.50 6.05 -6.55
CA LEU A 6 9.28 5.56 -7.19
C LEU A 6 9.51 5.54 -8.71
N LYS A 7 9.16 4.44 -9.38
CA LYS A 7 9.22 4.34 -10.84
C LYS A 7 8.31 5.41 -11.47
N SER A 8 8.72 5.91 -12.63
CA SER A 8 7.90 6.84 -13.41
C SER A 8 6.52 6.26 -13.67
N GLY A 9 5.48 7.09 -13.51
CA GLY A 9 4.09 6.72 -13.70
C GLY A 9 3.40 6.12 -12.47
N PHE A 10 4.13 5.72 -11.43
CA PHE A 10 3.53 5.31 -10.16
C PHE A 10 3.21 6.52 -9.27
N SER A 11 2.18 6.39 -8.44
CA SER A 11 1.79 7.34 -7.40
C SER A 11 1.50 6.61 -6.09
N ILE A 12 1.56 7.35 -4.98
CA ILE A 12 1.22 6.88 -3.65
C ILE A 12 -0.24 7.20 -3.37
N TYR A 13 -1.00 6.16 -3.02
CA TYR A 13 -2.39 6.25 -2.65
C TYR A 13 -2.58 5.87 -1.19
N PHE A 14 -3.41 6.64 -0.49
CA PHE A 14 -3.94 6.26 0.82
C PHE A 14 -5.15 5.37 0.61
N ALA A 15 -5.19 4.22 1.30
CA ALA A 15 -6.18 3.18 1.11
C ALA A 15 -6.96 2.91 2.40
N ASP A 16 -8.29 3.02 2.32
CA ASP A 16 -9.22 2.56 3.35
C ASP A 16 -9.67 1.15 2.97
N VAL A 17 -9.29 0.15 3.77
CA VAL A 17 -9.62 -1.26 3.52
C VAL A 17 -10.66 -1.71 4.53
N HIS A 18 -11.88 -1.95 4.05
CA HIS A 18 -13.02 -2.38 4.85
C HIS A 18 -13.18 -3.89 4.78
N PHE A 19 -13.22 -4.54 5.93
CA PHE A 19 -13.41 -5.99 6.04
C PHE A 19 -14.88 -6.34 6.26
N GLU A 20 -15.26 -7.56 5.88
CA GLU A 20 -16.61 -8.08 6.13
C GLU A 20 -16.90 -8.29 7.63
N LYS A 21 -15.85 -8.58 8.40
CA LYS A 21 -15.91 -8.84 9.85
C LYS A 21 -14.79 -8.05 10.55
N GLN A 22 -14.87 -7.98 11.88
CA GLN A 22 -13.76 -7.43 12.66
C GLN A 22 -12.53 -8.33 12.54
N VAL A 23 -11.39 -7.71 12.26
CA VAL A 23 -10.07 -8.34 12.19
C VAL A 23 -9.20 -7.77 13.30
N TYR A 24 -8.22 -8.55 13.76
CA TYR A 24 -7.23 -8.06 14.72
C TYR A 24 -6.04 -7.44 13.98
N ALA A 25 -5.94 -6.11 14.00
CA ALA A 25 -4.90 -5.37 13.28
C ALA A 25 -3.61 -5.25 14.13
N PHE A 26 -2.87 -6.35 14.25
CA PHE A 26 -1.62 -6.41 15.01
C PHE A 26 -0.58 -5.40 14.51
N GLY A 27 0.12 -4.72 15.43
CA GLY A 27 1.17 -3.74 15.10
C GLY A 27 0.67 -2.36 14.64
N SER A 28 -0.63 -2.19 14.36
CA SER A 28 -1.22 -0.91 13.95
C SER A 28 -1.67 -0.01 15.12
N GLY A 29 -1.83 -0.59 16.32
CA GLY A 29 -2.42 0.08 17.49
C GLY A 29 -3.95 0.15 17.48
N LEU A 30 -4.62 -0.38 16.45
CA LEU A 30 -6.08 -0.32 16.30
C LEU A 30 -6.83 -1.43 17.05
N GLY A 31 -6.17 -2.54 17.39
CA GLY A 31 -6.84 -3.69 18.02
C GLY A 31 -7.82 -4.37 17.06
N PHE A 32 -9.02 -4.72 17.55
CA PHE A 32 -10.08 -5.25 16.71
C PHE A 32 -10.78 -4.14 15.93
N THR A 33 -10.77 -4.24 14.61
CA THR A 33 -11.31 -3.20 13.72
C THR A 33 -11.98 -3.81 12.50
N SER A 34 -12.93 -3.10 11.90
CA SER A 34 -13.51 -3.44 10.60
C SER A 34 -12.89 -2.65 9.44
N VAL A 35 -11.96 -1.74 9.74
CA VAL A 35 -11.25 -0.92 8.76
C VAL A 35 -9.78 -0.78 9.14
N ILE A 36 -8.89 -0.87 8.15
CA ILE A 36 -7.49 -0.48 8.30
C ILE A 36 -7.15 0.62 7.30
N TYR A 37 -6.18 1.43 7.69
CA TYR A 37 -5.63 2.52 6.88
C TYR A 37 -4.24 2.13 6.41
N ALA A 38 -4.07 2.07 5.10
CA ALA A 38 -2.85 1.61 4.47
C ALA A 38 -2.42 2.55 3.35
N TYR A 39 -1.31 2.21 2.70
CA TYR A 39 -0.87 2.86 1.48
C TYR A 39 -0.66 1.82 0.38
N SER A 40 -0.97 2.23 -0.85
CA SER A 40 -0.83 1.43 -2.06
C SER A 40 -0.10 2.24 -3.13
N LEU A 41 0.74 1.57 -3.92
CA LEU A 41 1.59 2.16 -4.94
C LEU A 41 1.13 1.64 -6.31
N GLY A 42 0.34 2.44 -7.02
CA GLY A 42 -0.24 2.10 -8.33
C GLY A 42 -0.04 3.22 -9.35
N ARG A 43 -0.24 2.93 -10.63
CA ARG A 43 -0.18 3.92 -11.71
C ARG A 43 -1.44 4.78 -11.77
N ASP A 44 -2.55 4.22 -11.33
CA ASP A 44 -3.87 4.86 -11.27
C ASP A 44 -4.65 4.34 -10.05
N PRO A 45 -5.81 4.95 -9.71
CA PRO A 45 -6.61 4.51 -8.57
C PRO A 45 -7.08 3.05 -8.67
N GLU A 46 -7.38 2.56 -9.87
CA GLU A 46 -7.89 1.20 -10.09
C GLU A 46 -6.80 0.16 -9.77
N GLU A 47 -5.58 0.37 -10.27
CA GLU A 47 -4.45 -0.47 -9.94
C GLU A 47 -4.13 -0.41 -8.43
N ALA A 48 -4.20 0.77 -7.82
CA ALA A 48 -3.94 0.93 -6.39
C ALA A 48 -4.97 0.20 -5.51
N GLU A 49 -6.27 0.26 -5.87
CA GLU A 49 -7.35 -0.48 -5.21
C GLU A 49 -7.12 -1.98 -5.32
N LYS A 50 -6.83 -2.46 -6.53
CA LYS A 50 -6.55 -3.88 -6.79
C LYS A 50 -5.37 -4.39 -5.96
N LEU A 51 -4.26 -3.66 -5.93
CA LEU A 51 -3.07 -4.06 -5.16
C LEU A 51 -3.33 -4.09 -3.65
N ALA A 52 -4.14 -3.16 -3.13
CA ALA A 52 -4.55 -3.18 -1.74
C ALA A 52 -5.49 -4.36 -1.44
N LEU A 53 -6.43 -4.65 -2.34
CA LEU A 53 -7.30 -5.83 -2.24
C LEU A 53 -6.47 -7.11 -2.20
N GLU A 54 -5.56 -7.32 -3.15
CA GLU A 54 -4.69 -8.51 -3.23
C GLU A 54 -3.82 -8.69 -1.97
N LYS A 55 -3.40 -7.59 -1.33
CA LYS A 55 -2.58 -7.65 -0.12
C LYS A 55 -3.37 -8.06 1.14
N TYR A 56 -4.63 -7.63 1.23
CA TYR A 56 -5.41 -7.73 2.48
C TYR A 56 -6.58 -8.72 2.41
N ASP A 57 -7.00 -9.15 1.22
CA ASP A 57 -7.99 -10.21 1.07
C ASP A 57 -7.31 -11.57 1.20
N SER A 58 -7.69 -12.32 2.23
CA SER A 58 -7.20 -13.68 2.51
C SER A 58 -8.33 -14.56 3.00
N ASP A 59 -8.07 -15.83 3.29
CA ASP A 59 -9.08 -16.72 3.87
C ASP A 59 -9.44 -16.36 5.31
N GLU A 60 -8.51 -15.76 6.04
CA GLU A 60 -8.71 -15.25 7.40
C GLU A 60 -9.32 -13.85 7.43
N THR A 61 -9.05 -13.01 6.40
CA THR A 61 -9.53 -11.63 6.33
C THR A 61 -10.19 -11.36 4.98
N LYS A 62 -11.53 -11.40 4.94
CA LYS A 62 -12.29 -11.05 3.72
C LYS A 62 -12.54 -9.55 3.62
N VAL A 63 -12.08 -8.96 2.53
CA VAL A 63 -12.24 -7.54 2.21
C VAL A 63 -13.58 -7.32 1.54
N LYS A 64 -14.40 -6.44 2.14
CA LYS A 64 -15.68 -6.00 1.58
C LYS A 64 -15.49 -4.93 0.52
N LYS A 65 -14.58 -3.98 0.76
CA LYS A 65 -14.37 -2.82 -0.10
C LYS A 65 -13.02 -2.18 0.15
N VAL A 66 -12.40 -1.68 -0.90
CA VAL A 66 -11.25 -0.78 -0.84
C VAL A 66 -11.66 0.57 -1.41
N HIS A 67 -11.18 1.64 -0.78
CA HIS A 67 -11.26 2.99 -1.32
C HIS A 67 -9.87 3.59 -1.33
N VAL A 68 -9.46 4.18 -2.45
CA VAL A 68 -8.19 4.89 -2.52
C VAL A 68 -8.37 6.37 -2.86
N ASN A 69 -7.45 7.17 -2.34
CA ASN A 69 -7.27 8.57 -2.71
C ASN A 69 -5.78 8.85 -2.85
N LEU A 70 -5.40 9.86 -3.63
CA LEU A 70 -4.00 10.28 -3.67
C LEU A 70 -3.50 10.64 -2.27
N ALA A 71 -2.35 10.09 -1.89
CA ALA A 71 -1.74 10.40 -0.61
C ALA A 71 -1.26 11.86 -0.60
N ARG A 72 -1.32 12.48 0.60
CA ARG A 72 -0.91 13.88 0.80
C ARG A 72 0.55 14.13 0.43
N SER A 73 1.41 13.12 0.57
CA SER A 73 2.81 13.17 0.17
C SER A 73 3.08 12.12 -0.89
N GLN A 74 3.69 12.53 -1.99
CA GLN A 74 4.18 11.63 -3.04
C GLN A 74 5.67 11.30 -2.87
N ASP A 75 6.31 11.83 -1.81
CA ASP A 75 7.67 11.45 -1.43
C ASP A 75 7.64 10.16 -0.58
N ILE A 76 8.06 9.06 -1.19
CA ILE A 76 8.10 7.71 -0.59
C ILE A 76 9.02 7.65 0.64
N ASN A 77 10.03 8.51 0.72
CA ASN A 77 11.00 8.50 1.82
C ASN A 77 10.49 9.20 3.09
N ARG A 78 9.29 9.81 3.03
CA ARG A 78 8.63 10.40 4.21
C ARG A 78 7.82 9.38 5.00
N TYR A 79 7.64 8.18 4.48
CA TYR A 79 6.91 7.11 5.14
C TYR A 79 7.88 6.25 5.97
N THR A 80 7.44 5.82 7.15
CA THR A 80 8.30 5.07 8.09
C THR A 80 8.64 3.67 7.57
N PHE A 81 7.68 3.00 6.92
CA PHE A 81 7.80 1.62 6.43
C PHE A 81 7.23 1.49 5.01
N PRO A 82 7.81 2.17 4.00
CA PRO A 82 7.30 2.14 2.64
C PRO A 82 7.30 0.73 2.03
N GLU A 83 8.20 -0.15 2.47
CA GLU A 83 8.28 -1.56 2.07
C GLU A 83 7.03 -2.38 2.41
N GLN A 84 6.23 -1.91 3.37
CA GLN A 84 4.96 -2.55 3.73
C GLN A 84 3.79 -2.12 2.85
N MET A 85 3.95 -1.09 2.00
CA MET A 85 2.89 -0.64 1.11
C MET A 85 2.52 -1.70 0.08
N ALA A 86 1.25 -1.74 -0.32
CA ALA A 86 0.82 -2.57 -1.44
C ALA A 86 1.51 -2.11 -2.73
N GLY A 87 1.96 -3.04 -3.57
CA GLY A 87 2.65 -2.73 -4.83
C GLY A 87 4.12 -2.29 -4.71
N PHE A 88 4.70 -2.21 -3.51
CA PHE A 88 6.06 -1.68 -3.30
C PHE A 88 7.13 -2.33 -4.19
N ALA A 89 7.22 -3.65 -4.22
CA ALA A 89 8.23 -4.37 -5.01
C ALA A 89 8.15 -4.03 -6.51
N ASN A 90 6.95 -3.74 -7.01
CA ASN A 90 6.73 -3.38 -8.41
C ASN A 90 6.97 -1.89 -8.68
N ALA A 91 6.70 -1.04 -7.68
CA ALA A 91 6.72 0.40 -7.80
C ALA A 91 8.10 1.03 -7.52
N ILE A 92 8.99 0.35 -6.80
CA ILE A 92 10.33 0.88 -6.51
C ILE A 92 11.30 0.57 -7.66
N GLN A 93 12.01 1.60 -8.09
CA GLN A 93 13.11 1.45 -9.02
C GLN A 93 14.22 0.67 -8.31
N SER A 94 14.52 -0.54 -8.81
CA SER A 94 15.69 -1.26 -8.35
C SER A 94 16.93 -0.42 -8.63
N HIS A 95 17.88 -0.42 -7.69
CA HIS A 95 19.25 0.05 -7.96
C HIS A 95 19.90 -0.93 -8.94
N GLY A 96 19.48 -0.86 -10.20
CA GLY A 96 20.05 -1.61 -11.30
C GLY A 96 21.38 -0.99 -11.68
N ILE A 97 22.45 -1.73 -11.40
CA ILE A 97 23.75 -1.68 -12.05
C ILE A 97 23.58 -1.13 -13.47
N ALA A 98 24.17 0.05 -13.72
CA ALA A 98 24.36 0.53 -15.07
C ALA A 98 25.15 -0.55 -15.82
N VAL A 99 24.48 -1.28 -16.71
CA VAL A 99 25.17 -2.12 -17.69
C VAL A 99 25.75 -1.12 -18.69
N ASN A 100 27.04 -0.83 -18.54
CA ASN A 100 27.83 -0.14 -19.55
C ASN A 100 27.95 -0.99 -20.82
#